data_AF-A0A6P0RZR7-F1
#
_entry.id   AF-A0A6P0RZR7-F1
#
_cell.length_a   1.000
_cell.length_b   1.000
_cell.length_c   1.000
_cell.angle_alpha   90.00
_cell.angle_beta   90.00
_cell.angle_gamma   90.00
#
_symmetry.space_group_name_H-M   'P 1'
#
loop_
_entity.id
_entity.type
_entity.pdbx_description
1 polymer ?
#
loop_
_entity_poly.entity_id
_entity_poly.type
_entity_poly.pdbx_seq_one_letter_code
_entity_poly.pdbx_strand_id
1 'polypeptide(L)'
;GFSAVVLSALLPITLSQLPTNAIDLGDGRTFFDKPPRLINSVATFNSPSTPSEYLFTILLPEDAGEPLQAVSIVQKPNLERIRFELSKSRAFFGEGLKGGSSIPLAQVESKPNNPSEITIFFEEPVAPGNKVTVSIRARRNPSSGGVYIFGVTAFSVGENSPGLYLGSGRLHFTSRSDL
;
A
#
# COMPACT_ATOMS: atom_id res chain seq x y z
N GLY A 1 19.79 63.20 34.07
CA GLY A 1 20.07 62.35 32.89
C GLY A 1 19.25 61.10 33.01
N PHE A 2 18.33 60.87 32.10
CA PHE A 2 17.48 59.68 32.08
C PHE A 2 18.14 58.62 31.19
N SER A 3 18.33 57.42 31.72
CA SER A 3 18.56 56.22 30.90
C SER A 3 17.61 55.13 31.37
N ALA A 4 16.56 54.92 30.59
CA ALA A 4 15.73 53.72 30.66
C ALA A 4 16.18 52.78 29.54
N VAL A 5 16.61 51.58 29.90
CA VAL A 5 16.88 50.48 28.96
C VAL A 5 15.56 49.74 28.77
N VAL A 6 15.03 49.75 27.56
CA VAL A 6 13.83 48.96 27.20
C VAL A 6 14.32 47.63 26.60
N LEU A 7 14.08 46.54 27.33
CA LEU A 7 14.40 45.19 26.87
C LEU A 7 13.18 44.64 26.11
N SER A 8 13.28 44.57 24.77
CA SER A 8 12.25 43.96 23.94
C SER A 8 12.44 42.44 23.91
N ALA A 9 11.52 41.70 24.51
CA ALA A 9 11.47 40.25 24.39
C ALA A 9 10.71 39.86 23.11
N LEU A 10 11.38 39.19 22.16
CA LEU A 10 10.72 38.48 21.07
C LEU A 10 10.14 37.17 21.63
N LEU A 11 8.82 37.01 21.57
CA LEU A 11 8.15 35.74 21.85
C LEU A 11 8.22 34.84 20.60
N PRO A 12 8.71 33.59 20.72
CA PRO A 12 8.64 32.64 19.62
C PRO A 12 7.18 32.23 19.41
N ILE A 13 6.67 32.43 18.19
CA ILE A 13 5.36 31.93 17.79
C ILE A 13 5.49 30.42 17.60
N THR A 14 5.06 29.64 18.58
CA THR A 14 4.90 28.20 18.44
C THR A 14 3.69 27.93 17.56
N LEU A 15 3.92 27.42 16.34
CA LEU A 15 2.86 26.88 15.50
C LEU A 15 2.33 25.59 16.16
N SER A 16 1.19 25.68 16.83
CA SER A 16 0.48 24.48 17.29
C SER A 16 0.00 23.70 16.08
N GLN A 17 0.59 22.53 15.83
CA GLN A 17 0.03 21.56 14.89
C GLN A 17 -1.31 21.13 15.45
N LEU A 18 -2.41 21.47 14.76
CA LEU A 18 -3.73 20.92 15.08
C LEU A 18 -3.64 19.39 15.02
N PRO A 19 -4.17 18.66 16.01
CA PRO A 19 -4.27 17.22 15.88
C PRO A 19 -5.13 16.92 14.66
N THR A 20 -4.54 16.24 13.68
CA THR A 20 -5.28 15.59 12.60
C THR A 20 -6.10 14.49 13.28
N ASN A 21 -7.34 14.82 13.63
CA ASN A 21 -8.24 13.89 14.30
C ASN A 21 -8.75 12.92 13.24
N ALA A 22 -8.29 11.69 13.34
CA ALA A 22 -8.81 10.58 12.56
C ALA A 22 -10.34 10.52 12.55
N ILE A 23 -10.90 10.09 11.42
CA ILE A 23 -12.34 9.77 11.31
C ILE A 23 -12.62 8.49 12.13
N ASP A 24 -13.06 8.68 13.37
CA ASP A 24 -13.67 7.65 14.19
C ASP A 24 -15.10 7.36 13.68
N LEU A 25 -15.33 6.12 13.24
CA LEU A 25 -16.63 5.65 12.75
C LEU A 25 -17.49 5.00 13.86
N GLY A 26 -17.03 5.05 15.10
CA GLY A 26 -17.60 4.36 16.25
C GLY A 26 -17.22 2.87 16.30
N ASP A 27 -17.32 2.30 17.50
CA ASP A 27 -17.02 0.90 17.82
C ASP A 27 -15.56 0.50 17.55
N GLY A 28 -14.62 1.45 17.65
CA GLY A 28 -13.19 1.22 17.42
C GLY A 28 -12.79 1.11 15.95
N ARG A 29 -13.70 1.45 15.03
CA ARG A 29 -13.43 1.51 13.59
C ARG A 29 -12.91 2.89 13.23
N THR A 30 -11.89 2.92 12.39
CA THR A 30 -11.27 4.17 11.93
C THR A 30 -11.33 4.26 10.41
N PHE A 31 -11.07 5.44 9.88
CA PHE A 31 -10.87 5.64 8.45
C PHE A 31 -9.82 6.71 8.17
N PHE A 32 -9.24 6.67 6.98
CA PHE A 32 -8.24 7.66 6.58
C PHE A 32 -8.88 9.03 6.36
N ASP A 33 -8.29 10.07 6.96
CA ASP A 33 -8.68 11.47 6.75
C ASP A 33 -8.30 11.91 5.35
N LYS A 34 -7.03 11.68 4.99
CA LYS A 34 -6.54 11.84 3.63
C LYS A 34 -6.25 10.47 3.01
N PRO A 35 -6.82 10.20 1.83
CA PRO A 35 -6.78 8.85 1.28
C PRO A 35 -5.36 8.46 0.87
N PRO A 36 -4.90 7.24 1.25
CA PRO A 36 -3.82 6.56 0.56
C PRO A 36 -4.06 6.49 -0.95
N ARG A 37 -2.97 6.33 -1.72
CA ARG A 37 -3.05 6.27 -3.19
C ARG A 37 -2.19 5.16 -3.73
N LEU A 38 -2.72 4.38 -4.67
CA LEU A 38 -1.91 3.49 -5.50
C LEU A 38 -1.14 4.36 -6.51
N ILE A 39 0.19 4.38 -6.41
CA ILE A 39 1.05 5.23 -7.24
C ILE A 39 1.88 4.44 -8.25
N ASN A 40 2.09 3.14 -8.04
CA ASN A 40 2.79 2.29 -9.00
C ASN A 40 2.29 0.84 -8.95
N SER A 41 2.39 0.13 -10.07
CA SER A 41 2.14 -1.30 -10.19
C SER A 41 3.04 -1.88 -11.29
N VAL A 42 3.89 -2.84 -10.94
CA VAL A 42 4.88 -3.39 -11.86
C VAL A 42 5.13 -4.88 -11.61
N ALA A 43 5.44 -5.62 -12.67
CA ALA A 43 5.92 -7.00 -12.58
C ALA A 43 7.44 -7.01 -12.81
N THR A 44 8.20 -7.79 -12.05
CA THR A 44 9.67 -7.87 -12.21
C THR A 44 10.08 -8.44 -13.57
N PHE A 45 9.29 -9.39 -14.07
CA PHE A 45 9.36 -9.95 -15.41
C PHE A 45 7.98 -9.93 -16.05
N ASN A 46 7.92 -9.68 -17.36
CA ASN A 46 6.69 -9.66 -18.16
C ASN A 46 6.58 -10.83 -19.16
N SER A 47 7.63 -11.65 -19.28
CA SER A 47 7.65 -12.80 -20.20
C SER A 47 6.62 -13.87 -19.81
N PRO A 48 6.01 -14.55 -20.78
CA PRO A 48 4.97 -15.53 -20.52
C PRO A 48 5.52 -16.71 -19.72
N SER A 49 4.68 -17.32 -18.87
CA SER A 49 5.03 -18.50 -18.05
C SER A 49 6.27 -18.35 -17.15
N THR A 50 6.78 -17.13 -16.94
CA THR A 50 7.96 -16.86 -16.13
C THR A 50 7.55 -16.51 -14.69
N PRO A 51 8.16 -17.10 -13.66
CA PRO A 51 7.95 -16.68 -12.28
C PRO A 51 8.30 -15.19 -12.09
N SER A 52 7.37 -14.37 -11.58
CA SER A 52 7.59 -12.92 -11.41
C SER A 52 7.12 -12.43 -10.02
N GLU A 53 7.63 -11.30 -9.53
CA GLU A 53 7.02 -10.62 -8.37
C GLU A 53 6.18 -9.46 -8.90
N TYR A 54 4.99 -9.27 -8.33
CA TYR A 54 4.11 -8.15 -8.66
C TYR A 54 4.13 -7.18 -7.50
N LEU A 55 4.57 -5.96 -7.78
CA LEU A 55 4.79 -4.90 -6.82
C LEU A 55 3.67 -3.88 -6.96
N PHE A 56 3.08 -3.49 -5.84
CA PHE A 56 2.09 -2.42 -5.74
C PHE A 56 2.60 -1.39 -4.73
N THR A 57 2.86 -0.18 -5.19
CA THR A 57 3.37 0.91 -4.34
C THR A 57 2.24 1.84 -3.96
N ILE A 58 2.04 1.99 -2.66
CA ILE A 58 1.02 2.82 -2.04
C ILE A 58 1.71 4.01 -1.38
N LEU A 59 1.27 5.21 -1.73
CA LEU A 59 1.60 6.42 -0.99
C LEU A 59 0.59 6.57 0.15
N LEU A 60 1.09 6.57 1.38
CA LEU A 60 0.34 6.95 2.57
C LEU A 60 0.73 8.41 2.93
N PRO A 61 -0.16 9.40 2.73
CA PRO A 61 0.14 10.80 3.03
C PRO A 61 0.57 11.02 4.49
N GLU A 62 1.34 12.08 4.77
CA GLU A 62 1.71 12.46 6.15
C GLU A 62 0.49 12.83 6.99
N ASP A 63 -0.52 13.41 6.35
CA ASP A 63 -1.80 13.83 6.90
C ASP A 63 -2.91 12.78 6.67
N ALA A 64 -2.55 11.49 6.61
CA ALA A 64 -3.53 10.40 6.42
C ALA A 64 -4.49 10.19 7.61
N GLY A 65 -4.18 10.75 8.78
CA GLY A 65 -4.95 10.59 10.03
C GLY A 65 -4.73 9.23 10.70
N GLU A 66 -4.72 8.15 9.93
CA GLU A 66 -4.62 6.77 10.42
C GLU A 66 -3.47 5.98 9.77
N PRO A 67 -2.84 5.03 10.48
CA PRO A 67 -1.82 4.16 9.91
C PRO A 67 -2.45 3.04 9.05
N LEU A 68 -1.65 2.51 8.13
CA LEU A 68 -2.05 1.44 7.23
C LEU A 68 -1.85 0.07 7.90
N GLN A 69 -2.95 -0.63 8.18
CA GLN A 69 -2.94 -1.95 8.83
C GLN A 69 -2.83 -3.11 7.84
N ALA A 70 -3.51 -3.00 6.70
CA ALA A 70 -3.55 -4.06 5.69
C ALA A 70 -3.79 -3.55 4.28
N VAL A 71 -3.44 -4.40 3.31
CA VAL A 71 -3.69 -4.18 1.89
C VAL A 71 -4.29 -5.44 1.28
N SER A 72 -5.43 -5.30 0.59
CA SER A 72 -6.01 -6.36 -0.24
C SER A 72 -5.73 -6.09 -1.72
N ILE A 73 -5.30 -7.13 -2.43
CA ILE A 73 -5.03 -7.13 -3.87
C ILE A 73 -5.93 -8.18 -4.52
N VAL A 74 -6.76 -7.75 -5.46
CA VAL A 74 -7.74 -8.61 -6.12
C VAL A 74 -7.50 -8.63 -7.62
N GLN A 75 -7.13 -9.78 -8.18
CA GLN A 75 -7.11 -9.95 -9.62
C GLN A 75 -8.54 -9.87 -10.17
N LYS A 76 -8.80 -8.91 -11.07
CA LYS A 76 -10.08 -8.83 -11.80
C LYS A 76 -10.19 -9.98 -12.82
N PRO A 77 -11.42 -10.41 -13.17
CA PRO A 77 -11.63 -11.46 -14.16
C PRO A 77 -10.82 -11.20 -15.45
N ASN A 78 -10.12 -12.24 -15.91
CA ASN A 78 -9.28 -12.20 -17.10
C ASN A 78 -9.20 -13.63 -17.69
N LEU A 79 -8.52 -13.77 -18.83
CA LEU A 79 -8.38 -15.04 -19.54
C LEU A 79 -7.73 -16.13 -18.68
N GLU A 80 -6.71 -15.77 -17.90
CA GLU A 80 -6.06 -16.68 -16.95
C GLU A 80 -6.16 -16.15 -15.52
N ARG A 81 -6.32 -17.07 -14.56
CA ARG A 81 -6.13 -16.75 -13.14
C ARG A 81 -4.68 -17.03 -12.74
N ILE A 82 -4.05 -16.05 -12.12
CA ILE A 82 -2.66 -16.17 -11.67
C ILE A 82 -2.63 -16.88 -10.31
N ARG A 83 -1.67 -17.79 -10.17
CA ARG A 83 -1.44 -18.53 -8.92
C ARG A 83 -0.26 -17.91 -8.19
N PHE A 84 -0.44 -17.62 -6.90
CA PHE A 84 0.56 -16.97 -6.08
C PHE A 84 1.22 -17.93 -5.07
N GLU A 85 2.44 -17.60 -4.65
CA GLU A 85 3.17 -18.23 -3.55
C GLU A 85 3.17 -17.27 -2.37
N LEU A 86 2.11 -17.33 -1.54
CA LEU A 86 1.88 -16.31 -0.49
C LEU A 86 3.03 -16.20 0.51
N SER A 87 3.68 -17.32 0.86
CA SER A 87 4.82 -17.38 1.77
C SER A 87 6.08 -16.66 1.26
N LYS A 88 6.11 -16.26 -0.02
CA LYS A 88 7.19 -15.48 -0.62
C LYS A 88 6.80 -14.01 -0.83
N SER A 89 5.66 -13.59 -0.28
CA SER A 89 5.26 -12.19 -0.31
C SER A 89 6.06 -11.41 0.73
N ARG A 90 6.32 -10.14 0.44
CA ARG A 90 7.12 -9.25 1.29
C ARG A 90 6.64 -7.80 1.13
N ALA A 91 6.98 -6.96 2.09
CA ALA A 91 6.76 -5.52 1.99
C ALA A 91 8.02 -4.74 2.38
N PHE A 92 8.14 -3.52 1.87
CA PHE A 92 9.27 -2.64 2.16
C PHE A 92 8.90 -1.18 1.92
N PHE A 93 9.67 -0.28 2.51
CA PHE A 93 9.54 1.15 2.28
C PHE A 93 10.12 1.58 0.93
N GLY A 94 9.50 2.58 0.29
CA GLY A 94 9.92 3.12 -0.99
C GLY A 94 9.22 2.48 -2.19
N GLU A 95 9.84 2.58 -3.35
CA GLU A 95 9.27 2.22 -4.66
C GLU A 95 10.22 1.31 -5.46
N GLY A 96 9.65 0.47 -6.32
CA GLY A 96 10.41 -0.31 -7.29
C GLY A 96 11.14 -1.53 -6.71
N LEU A 97 12.04 -2.13 -7.50
CA LEU A 97 12.69 -3.41 -7.20
C LEU A 97 13.85 -3.31 -6.19
N LYS A 98 14.39 -2.11 -6.00
CA LYS A 98 15.51 -1.82 -5.09
C LYS A 98 14.99 -1.22 -3.77
N GLY A 99 13.90 -1.79 -3.27
CA GLY A 99 13.20 -1.34 -2.07
C GLY A 99 14.12 -0.94 -0.91
N GLY A 100 13.61 -0.06 -0.06
CA GLY A 100 14.24 0.30 1.21
C GLY A 100 14.08 -0.80 2.26
N SER A 101 14.08 -0.41 3.54
CA SER A 101 13.97 -1.34 4.66
C SER A 101 12.71 -2.22 4.57
N SER A 102 12.87 -3.50 4.92
CA SER A 102 11.78 -4.46 4.97
C SER A 102 10.74 -4.05 6.02
N ILE A 103 9.46 -4.29 5.72
CA ILE A 103 8.35 -4.14 6.65
C ILE A 103 7.89 -5.56 7.04
N PRO A 104 7.91 -5.92 8.33
CA PRO A 104 7.44 -7.21 8.78
C PRO A 104 5.93 -7.41 8.52
N LEU A 105 5.57 -8.64 8.17
CA LEU A 105 4.18 -9.02 7.86
C LEU A 105 3.70 -9.99 8.93
N ALA A 106 2.58 -9.69 9.58
CA ALA A 106 1.91 -10.61 10.49
C ALA A 106 1.37 -11.82 9.72
N GLN A 107 0.73 -11.57 8.58
CA GLN A 107 0.02 -12.60 7.82
C GLN A 107 -0.15 -12.21 6.36
N VAL A 108 -0.12 -13.21 5.49
CA VAL A 108 -0.55 -13.09 4.09
C VAL A 108 -1.49 -14.23 3.79
N GLU A 109 -2.71 -13.90 3.40
CA GLU A 109 -3.77 -14.89 3.21
C GLU A 109 -4.51 -14.69 1.90
N SER A 110 -5.17 -15.77 1.48
CA SER A 110 -6.12 -15.76 0.39
C SER A 110 -7.29 -16.64 0.79
N LYS A 111 -8.52 -16.16 0.58
CA LYS A 111 -9.70 -16.90 1.01
C LYS A 111 -9.91 -18.12 0.09
N PRO A 112 -10.23 -19.31 0.63
CA PRO A 112 -10.44 -20.51 -0.20
C PRO A 112 -11.50 -20.32 -1.29
N ASN A 113 -12.54 -19.53 -1.03
CA ASN A 113 -13.61 -19.20 -1.96
C ASN A 113 -13.29 -18.00 -2.88
N ASN A 114 -12.22 -17.26 -2.62
CA ASN A 114 -11.74 -16.16 -3.46
C ASN A 114 -10.20 -16.20 -3.62
N PRO A 115 -9.66 -17.21 -4.32
CA PRO A 115 -8.21 -17.39 -4.46
C PRO A 115 -7.53 -16.31 -5.34
N SER A 116 -8.31 -15.36 -5.87
CA SER A 116 -7.85 -14.20 -6.63
C SER A 116 -7.63 -12.97 -5.75
N GLU A 117 -8.06 -13.02 -4.49
CA GLU A 117 -7.86 -12.00 -3.47
C GLU A 117 -6.74 -12.42 -2.53
N ILE A 118 -5.79 -11.52 -2.32
CA ILE A 118 -4.68 -11.68 -1.37
C ILE A 118 -4.74 -10.50 -0.43
N THR A 119 -4.82 -10.78 0.88
CA THR A 119 -4.73 -9.77 1.91
C THR A 119 -3.41 -9.90 2.65
N ILE A 120 -2.73 -8.77 2.80
CA ILE A 120 -1.43 -8.64 3.45
C ILE A 120 -1.63 -7.79 4.70
N PHE A 121 -1.31 -8.36 5.86
CA PHE A 121 -1.38 -7.70 7.16
C PHE A 121 0.03 -7.36 7.63
N PHE A 122 0.27 -6.10 7.95
CA PHE A 122 1.52 -5.67 8.56
C PHE A 122 1.58 -6.08 10.03
N GLU A 123 2.76 -6.46 10.51
CA GLU A 123 2.95 -6.83 11.93
C GLU A 123 2.72 -5.62 12.84
N GLU A 124 3.29 -4.48 12.45
CA GLU A 124 2.97 -3.17 13.00
C GLU A 124 2.32 -2.30 11.92
N PRO A 125 1.23 -1.56 12.23
CA PRO A 125 0.61 -0.65 11.28
C PRO A 125 1.62 0.38 10.75
N VAL A 126 1.64 0.58 9.43
CA VAL A 126 2.59 1.51 8.81
C VAL A 126 2.14 2.95 9.06
N ALA A 127 2.98 3.73 9.73
CA ALA A 127 2.71 5.14 10.04
C ALA A 127 2.54 6.01 8.77
N PRO A 128 1.72 7.08 8.84
CA PRO A 128 1.61 8.11 7.82
C PRO A 128 2.96 8.66 7.31
N GLY A 129 2.96 9.20 6.08
CA GLY A 129 4.13 9.84 5.47
C GLY A 129 5.06 8.89 4.71
N ASN A 130 4.69 7.62 4.58
CA ASN A 130 5.52 6.60 3.96
C ASN A 130 5.03 6.19 2.56
N LYS A 131 5.97 5.77 1.72
CA LYS A 131 5.66 4.94 0.55
C LYS A 131 5.88 3.49 0.94
N VAL A 132 4.86 2.66 0.74
CA VAL A 132 4.88 1.23 1.06
C VAL A 132 4.74 0.45 -0.23
N THR A 133 5.67 -0.45 -0.52
CA THR A 133 5.53 -1.40 -1.61
C THR A 133 5.25 -2.78 -1.05
N VAL A 134 4.15 -3.37 -1.49
CA VAL A 134 3.85 -4.79 -1.26
C VAL A 134 4.19 -5.60 -2.51
N SER A 135 4.89 -6.71 -2.31
CA SER A 135 5.35 -7.61 -3.38
C SER A 135 4.73 -8.98 -3.18
N ILE A 136 3.91 -9.42 -4.14
CA ILE A 136 3.32 -10.78 -4.16
C ILE A 136 4.00 -11.63 -5.23
N ARG A 137 4.40 -12.85 -4.86
CA ARG A 137 5.11 -13.75 -5.77
C ARG A 137 4.13 -14.54 -6.63
N ALA A 138 4.12 -14.30 -7.93
CA ALA A 138 3.42 -15.16 -8.89
C ALA A 138 4.26 -16.41 -9.19
N ARG A 139 3.63 -17.59 -9.15
CA ARG A 139 4.28 -18.86 -9.58
C ARG A 139 4.78 -18.76 -11.01
N ARG A 140 3.96 -18.14 -11.86
CA ARG A 140 4.28 -17.79 -13.24
C ARG A 140 3.35 -16.69 -13.74
N ASN A 141 3.86 -15.88 -14.64
CA ASN A 141 3.09 -14.98 -15.48
C ASN A 141 2.08 -15.75 -16.35
N PRO A 142 1.01 -15.08 -16.81
CA PRO A 142 0.08 -15.67 -17.76
C PRO A 142 0.78 -16.11 -19.05
N SER A 143 0.24 -17.14 -19.70
CA SER A 143 0.82 -17.71 -20.92
C SER A 143 0.37 -16.97 -22.18
N SER A 144 -0.84 -16.43 -22.14
CA SER A 144 -1.51 -15.71 -23.23
C SER A 144 -1.01 -14.28 -23.45
N GLY A 145 -0.22 -13.71 -22.54
CA GLY A 145 0.13 -12.28 -22.57
C GLY A 145 -1.07 -11.37 -22.29
N GLY A 146 -0.92 -10.07 -22.53
CA GLY A 146 -1.98 -9.06 -22.39
C GLY A 146 -1.94 -8.28 -21.08
N VAL A 147 -3.01 -7.53 -20.81
CA VAL A 147 -3.13 -6.64 -19.64
C VAL A 147 -3.96 -7.30 -18.55
N TYR A 148 -3.37 -7.43 -17.36
CA TYR A 148 -4.02 -7.98 -16.17
C TYR A 148 -4.23 -6.87 -15.16
N ILE A 149 -5.45 -6.80 -14.63
CA ILE A 149 -5.92 -5.71 -13.77
C ILE A 149 -6.05 -6.23 -12.34
N PHE A 150 -5.50 -5.48 -11.39
CA PHE A 150 -5.53 -5.79 -9.97
C PHE A 150 -6.13 -4.62 -9.21
N GLY A 151 -7.29 -4.84 -8.58
CA GLY A 151 -7.86 -3.88 -7.64
C GLY A 151 -7.05 -3.87 -6.35
N VAL A 152 -6.79 -2.69 -5.80
CA VAL A 152 -6.04 -2.53 -4.54
C VAL A 152 -6.93 -1.80 -3.54
N THR A 153 -7.03 -2.33 -2.33
CA THR A 153 -7.80 -1.76 -1.22
C THR A 153 -6.90 -1.63 -0.01
N ALA A 154 -6.90 -0.47 0.65
CA ALA A 154 -6.20 -0.23 1.91
C ALA A 154 -7.17 -0.26 3.10
N PHE A 155 -6.68 -0.71 4.25
CA PHE A 155 -7.43 -0.74 5.51
C PHE A 155 -6.63 -0.03 6.59
N SER A 156 -7.28 0.87 7.32
CA SER A 156 -6.74 1.48 8.54
C SER A 156 -6.84 0.50 9.72
N VAL A 157 -6.34 0.90 10.89
CA VAL A 157 -6.46 0.14 12.14
C VAL A 157 -7.91 0.04 12.61
N GLY A 158 -8.18 -0.92 13.49
CA GLY A 158 -9.52 -1.16 14.02
C GLY A 158 -10.19 -2.38 13.39
N GLU A 159 -10.87 -3.15 14.23
CA GLU A 159 -11.56 -4.36 13.78
C GLU A 159 -12.73 -3.97 12.87
N ASN A 160 -12.85 -4.61 11.70
CA ASN A 160 -13.90 -4.31 10.72
C ASN A 160 -13.88 -2.86 10.19
N SER A 161 -12.74 -2.16 10.26
CA SER A 161 -12.58 -0.85 9.61
C SER A 161 -12.83 -0.98 8.10
N PRO A 162 -13.58 -0.04 7.49
CA PRO A 162 -13.94 -0.14 6.09
C PRO A 162 -12.72 0.01 5.17
N GLY A 163 -12.68 -0.79 4.11
CA GLY A 163 -11.62 -0.71 3.10
C GLY A 163 -11.80 0.47 2.16
N LEU A 164 -10.72 1.19 1.88
CA LEU A 164 -10.65 2.22 0.85
C LEU A 164 -10.09 1.63 -0.45
N TYR A 165 -10.91 1.62 -1.51
CA TYR A 165 -10.44 1.21 -2.84
C TYR A 165 -9.54 2.27 -3.47
N LEU A 166 -8.28 1.92 -3.70
CA LEU A 166 -7.25 2.83 -4.21
C LEU A 166 -7.23 2.94 -5.74
N GLY A 167 -7.99 2.09 -6.43
CA GLY A 167 -7.97 1.95 -7.88
C GLY A 167 -7.38 0.61 -8.33
N SER A 168 -6.96 0.56 -9.60
CA SER A 168 -6.42 -0.66 -10.21
C SER A 168 -5.01 -0.50 -10.74
N GLY A 169 -4.13 -1.43 -10.37
CA GLY A 169 -2.85 -1.66 -11.02
C GLY A 169 -3.03 -2.43 -12.33
N ARG A 170 -2.25 -2.08 -13.35
CA ARG A 170 -2.25 -2.75 -14.66
C ARG A 170 -0.88 -3.35 -14.91
N LEU A 171 -0.83 -4.67 -15.07
CA LEU A 171 0.41 -5.38 -15.42
C LEU A 171 0.30 -5.86 -16.86
N HIS A 172 1.29 -5.52 -17.68
CA HIS A 172 1.36 -5.94 -19.07
C HIS A 172 2.34 -7.10 -19.22
N PHE A 173 1.88 -8.18 -19.86
CA PHE A 173 2.67 -9.37 -20.14
C PHE A 173 2.80 -9.55 -21.65
N THR A 174 4.01 -9.82 -22.12
CA THR A 174 4.25 -10.12 -23.53
C THR A 174 3.65 -11.47 -23.89
N SER A 175 3.15 -11.61 -25.11
CA SER A 175 2.73 -12.90 -25.66
C SER A 175 3.89 -13.60 -26.37
N ARG A 176 3.74 -14.90 -26.65
CA ARG A 176 4.74 -15.67 -27.41
C ARG A 176 4.89 -15.18 -28.86
N SER A 177 3.88 -14.51 -29.41
CA SER A 177 3.95 -13.88 -30.75
C SER A 177 4.70 -12.55 -30.76
N ASP A 178 5.02 -11.99 -29.58
CA ASP A 178 5.77 -10.74 -29.45
C ASP A 178 7.29 -10.97 -29.24
N LEU A 179 7.72 -12.25 -29.16
CA LEU A 179 9.10 -12.70 -28.94
C LEU A 179 9.67 -13.33 -30.22
#